data_AF-A0A2X2SMS9-F1
#
_entry.id   AF-A0A2X2SMS9-F1
#
_cell.length_a   1.000
_cell.length_b   1.000
_cell.length_c   1.000
_cell.angle_alpha   90.00
_cell.angle_beta   90.00
_cell.angle_gamma   90.00
#
_symmetry.space_group_name_H-M   'P 1'
#
loop_
_entity.id
_entity.type
_entity.pdbx_description
1 polymer ?
#
loop_
_entity_poly.entity_id
_entity_poly.type
_entity_poly.pdbx_seq_one_letter_code
_entity_poly.pdbx_strand_id
1 'polypeptide(L)'
;MTPEDAIEAVKYGADAIIVSNHGGRQMDDTISTIKALPDIVSAVGSQTEVWIDSGFYTGQNMLKAWALGAKGIMLGRAPVYGLGAYGEEGVTRALQILYDEMDTTMAFSGHRNLQDVDSSILVEGTYPLPSNNFRV
;
A
#
# COMPACT_ATOMS: atom_id res chain seq x y z
N MET A 1 -5.81 11.47 7.13
CA MET A 1 -5.38 10.69 5.95
C MET A 1 -5.60 11.51 4.71
N THR A 2 -4.91 12.66 4.64
CA THR A 2 -4.98 13.62 3.54
C THR A 2 -3.57 14.04 3.15
N PRO A 3 -3.39 14.65 1.96
CA PRO A 3 -2.11 15.22 1.55
C PRO A 3 -1.56 16.28 2.49
N GLU A 4 -2.42 17.14 3.04
CA GLU A 4 -2.01 18.21 3.94
C GLU A 4 -1.38 17.68 5.22
N ASP A 5 -1.99 16.64 5.81
CA ASP A 5 -1.44 15.95 6.99
C ASP A 5 -0.05 15.36 6.68
N ALA A 6 0.11 14.76 5.49
CA ALA A 6 1.37 14.15 5.07
C ALA A 6 2.47 15.21 4.87
N ILE A 7 2.13 16.33 4.24
CA ILE A 7 3.06 17.47 4.04
C ILE A 7 3.52 18.01 5.39
N GLU A 8 2.61 18.24 6.33
CA GLU A 8 2.96 18.71 7.67
C GLU A 8 3.84 17.70 8.40
N ALA A 9 3.52 16.41 8.37
CA ALA A 9 4.34 15.38 8.99
C ALA A 9 5.79 15.36 8.46
N VAL A 10 5.97 15.48 7.15
CA VAL A 10 7.31 15.58 6.53
C VAL A 10 8.03 16.85 6.98
N LYS A 11 7.35 18.01 7.05
CA LYS A 11 7.95 19.26 7.56
C LYS A 11 8.44 19.13 9.00
N TYR A 12 7.77 18.32 9.83
CA TYR A 12 8.19 18.04 11.21
C TYR A 12 9.25 16.93 11.32
N GLY A 13 9.77 16.43 10.19
CA GLY A 13 10.90 15.50 10.16
C GLY A 13 10.51 14.02 10.18
N ALA A 14 9.30 13.65 9.75
CA ALA A 14 8.96 12.25 9.55
C ALA A 14 9.79 11.61 8.42
N ASP A 15 10.45 10.49 8.69
CA ASP A 15 11.27 9.74 7.72
C ASP A 15 10.44 8.87 6.75
N ALA A 16 9.15 8.69 7.04
CA ALA A 16 8.20 7.96 6.20
C ALA A 16 6.76 8.32 6.58
N ILE A 17 5.85 8.16 5.63
CA ILE A 17 4.40 8.31 5.84
C ILE A 17 3.72 6.96 5.66
N ILE A 18 2.86 6.57 6.60
CA ILE A 18 2.03 5.35 6.48
C ILE A 18 0.58 5.77 6.24
N VAL A 19 0.05 5.46 5.06
CA VAL A 19 -1.35 5.66 4.71
C VAL A 19 -2.18 4.57 5.39
N SER A 20 -2.90 4.93 6.44
CA SER A 20 -3.66 3.99 7.26
C SER A 20 -4.99 4.57 7.73
N ASN A 21 -6.03 3.73 7.75
CA ASN A 21 -7.27 3.97 8.49
C ASN A 21 -7.43 2.99 9.67
N HIS A 22 -6.31 2.40 10.10
CA HIS A 22 -6.21 1.45 11.22
C HIS A 22 -7.06 0.17 11.00
N GLY A 23 -7.16 -0.27 9.74
CA GLY A 23 -7.95 -1.42 9.36
C GLY A 23 -9.45 -1.24 9.60
N GLY A 24 -9.95 -0.01 9.45
CA GLY A 24 -11.34 0.40 9.64
C GLY A 24 -11.82 0.25 11.09
N ARG A 25 -11.02 0.71 12.07
CA ARG A 25 -11.31 0.50 13.50
C ARG A 25 -11.36 1.79 14.32
N GLN A 26 -11.01 2.93 13.74
CA GLN A 26 -10.92 4.20 14.47
C GLN A 26 -12.05 5.15 14.07
N MET A 27 -12.14 5.47 12.78
CA MET A 27 -13.18 6.32 12.23
C MET A 27 -13.87 5.57 11.10
N ASP A 28 -15.12 5.18 11.34
CA ASP A 28 -15.99 4.60 10.31
C ASP A 28 -16.36 5.65 9.25
N ASP A 29 -16.76 5.19 8.07
CA ASP A 29 -17.08 6.00 6.88
C ASP A 29 -15.94 6.89 6.35
N THR A 30 -14.71 6.63 6.77
CA THR A 30 -13.52 7.22 6.14
C THR A 30 -13.22 6.58 4.79
N ILE A 31 -12.42 7.29 3.98
CA ILE A 31 -11.99 6.80 2.68
C ILE A 31 -11.11 5.54 2.84
N SER A 32 -11.12 4.64 1.84
CA SER A 32 -10.20 3.51 1.83
C SER A 32 -8.75 3.99 1.64
N THR A 33 -7.80 3.31 2.29
CA THR A 33 -6.36 3.66 2.22
C THR A 33 -5.84 3.66 0.79
N ILE A 34 -6.22 2.67 -0.01
CA ILE A 34 -5.82 2.58 -1.43
C ILE A 34 -6.33 3.76 -2.26
N LYS A 35 -7.47 4.36 -1.88
CA LYS A 35 -8.03 5.52 -2.57
C LYS A 35 -7.36 6.83 -2.18
N ALA A 36 -6.88 6.96 -0.94
CA ALA A 36 -6.10 8.11 -0.49
C ALA A 36 -4.64 8.07 -0.96
N LEU A 37 -4.10 6.87 -1.24
CA LEU A 37 -2.69 6.66 -1.55
C LEU A 37 -2.15 7.58 -2.67
N PRO A 38 -2.77 7.70 -3.86
CA PRO A 38 -2.18 8.44 -4.96
C PRO A 38 -2.01 9.94 -4.66
N ASP A 39 -2.97 10.55 -3.95
CA ASP A 39 -2.90 11.95 -3.55
C ASP A 39 -1.73 12.19 -2.59
N ILE A 40 -1.54 11.30 -1.62
CA ILE A 40 -0.47 11.39 -0.63
C ILE A 40 0.90 11.15 -1.30
N VAL A 41 1.01 10.14 -2.17
CA VAL A 41 2.21 9.88 -2.97
C VAL A 41 2.56 11.11 -3.82
N SER A 42 1.57 11.71 -4.48
CA SER A 42 1.79 12.92 -5.28
C SER A 42 2.31 14.10 -4.45
N ALA A 43 1.89 14.22 -3.19
CA ALA A 43 2.25 15.34 -2.33
C ALA A 43 3.65 15.21 -1.71
N VAL A 44 4.07 14.00 -1.31
CA VAL A 44 5.29 13.80 -0.52
C VAL A 44 6.22 12.70 -1.01
N GLY A 45 5.84 11.90 -2.01
CA GLY A 45 6.61 10.74 -2.48
C GLY A 45 7.97 11.06 -3.10
N SER A 46 8.23 12.32 -3.45
CA SER A 46 9.55 12.80 -3.89
C SER A 46 10.48 13.17 -2.72
N GLN A 47 9.94 13.34 -1.52
CA GLN A 47 10.66 13.76 -0.32
C GLN A 47 10.92 12.60 0.63
N THR A 48 9.99 11.66 0.72
CA THR A 48 10.04 10.54 1.66
C THR A 48 9.33 9.30 1.12
N GLU A 49 9.60 8.14 1.70
CA GLU A 49 8.84 6.93 1.41
C GLU A 49 7.39 7.03 1.92
N VAL A 50 6.46 6.51 1.10
CA VAL A 50 5.04 6.37 1.46
C VAL A 50 4.71 4.89 1.53
N TRP A 51 4.34 4.41 2.71
CA TRP A 51 3.91 3.04 2.97
C TRP A 51 2.38 3.00 3.16
N ILE A 52 1.79 1.81 3.17
CA ILE A 52 0.34 1.65 3.27
C ILE A 52 -0.06 0.40 4.04
N ASP A 53 -1.21 0.44 4.72
CA ASP A 53 -1.85 -0.73 5.33
C ASP A 53 -3.36 -0.79 5.03
N SER A 54 -4.07 -1.68 5.75
CA SER A 54 -5.53 -1.81 5.75
C SER A 54 -6.13 -2.47 4.50
N GLY A 55 -6.37 -3.79 4.59
CA GLY A 55 -7.15 -4.55 3.59
C GLY A 55 -6.33 -5.41 2.61
N PHE A 56 -5.03 -5.58 2.85
CA PHE A 56 -4.18 -6.45 2.03
C PHE A 56 -4.27 -7.91 2.48
N TYR A 57 -4.84 -8.74 1.61
CA TYR A 57 -4.96 -10.19 1.80
C TYR A 57 -4.56 -11.00 0.56
N THR A 58 -4.08 -10.34 -0.51
CA THR A 58 -3.59 -10.99 -1.72
C THR A 58 -2.35 -10.28 -2.25
N GLY A 59 -1.46 -11.03 -2.91
CA GLY A 59 -0.26 -10.46 -3.54
C GLY A 59 -0.57 -9.48 -4.67
N GLN A 60 -1.69 -9.69 -5.40
CA GLN A 60 -2.15 -8.77 -6.45
C GLN A 60 -2.48 -7.38 -5.90
N ASN A 61 -3.17 -7.31 -4.76
CA ASN A 61 -3.50 -6.04 -4.14
C ASN A 61 -2.25 -5.32 -3.64
N MET A 62 -1.25 -6.06 -3.14
CA MET A 62 0.05 -5.51 -2.75
C MET A 62 0.77 -4.91 -3.96
N LEU A 63 0.80 -5.64 -5.09
CA LEU A 63 1.39 -5.16 -6.33
C LEU A 63 0.68 -3.92 -6.87
N LYS A 64 -0.66 -3.85 -6.79
CA LYS A 64 -1.43 -2.65 -7.14
C LYS A 64 -1.02 -1.45 -6.28
N ALA A 65 -0.89 -1.61 -4.96
CA ALA A 65 -0.45 -0.52 -4.10
C ALA A 65 0.97 -0.03 -4.44
N TRP A 66 1.88 -0.97 -4.74
CA TRP A 66 3.22 -0.65 -5.22
C TRP A 66 3.19 0.15 -6.53
N ALA A 67 2.42 -0.31 -7.51
CA ALA A 67 2.23 0.37 -8.79
C ALA A 67 1.64 1.79 -8.65
N LEU A 68 0.87 2.03 -7.57
CA LEU A 68 0.33 3.35 -7.22
C LEU A 68 1.29 4.21 -6.40
N GLY A 69 2.54 3.76 -6.20
CA GLY A 69 3.63 4.53 -5.62
C GLY A 69 3.94 4.23 -4.15
N ALA A 70 3.28 3.24 -3.53
CA ALA A 70 3.70 2.78 -2.20
C ALA A 70 5.10 2.14 -2.28
N LYS A 71 5.89 2.31 -1.21
CA LYS A 71 7.25 1.73 -1.04
C LYS A 71 7.33 0.68 0.06
N GLY A 72 6.22 0.47 0.79
CA GLY A 72 6.07 -0.60 1.76
C GLY A 72 4.59 -0.91 2.00
N ILE A 73 4.30 -2.19 2.24
CA ILE A 73 2.95 -2.66 2.59
C ILE A 73 3.00 -3.29 3.98
N MET A 74 2.22 -2.77 4.92
CA MET A 74 2.11 -3.29 6.28
C MET A 74 0.90 -4.22 6.40
N LEU A 75 1.10 -5.33 7.10
CA LEU A 75 0.09 -6.37 7.27
C LEU A 75 -0.36 -6.43 8.73
N GLY A 76 -1.67 -6.30 8.95
CA GLY A 76 -2.28 -6.39 10.27
C GLY A 76 -2.86 -7.78 10.55
N ARG A 77 -4.08 -8.02 10.06
CA ARG A 77 -4.85 -9.23 10.44
C ARG A 77 -4.33 -10.52 9.82
N ALA A 78 -3.80 -10.50 8.59
CA ALA A 78 -3.32 -11.69 7.90
C ALA A 78 -2.29 -12.51 8.72
N PRO A 79 -1.17 -11.91 9.21
CA PRO A 79 -0.23 -12.66 10.06
C PRO A 79 -0.84 -13.05 11.42
N VAL A 80 -1.74 -12.24 11.99
CA VAL A 80 -2.42 -12.57 13.26
C VAL A 80 -3.34 -13.80 13.11
N TYR A 81 -4.01 -13.97 11.97
CA TYR A 81 -4.78 -15.18 11.69
C TYR A 81 -3.88 -16.40 11.57
N GLY A 82 -2.72 -16.26 10.91
CA GLY A 82 -1.68 -17.29 10.90
C GLY A 82 -1.24 -17.68 12.31
N LEU A 83 -0.95 -16.68 13.15
CA LEU A 83 -0.57 -16.87 14.54
C LEU A 83 -1.62 -17.67 15.32
N GLY A 84 -2.90 -17.33 15.17
CA GLY A 84 -4.00 -18.04 15.83
C GLY A 84 -4.19 -19.48 15.35
N ALA A 85 -3.87 -19.77 14.08
CA ALA A 85 -4.07 -21.09 13.50
C ALA A 85 -2.94 -22.07 13.81
N TYR A 86 -1.68 -21.64 13.65
CA TYR A 86 -0.50 -22.52 13.75
C TYR A 86 0.70 -21.83 14.40
N GLY A 87 0.49 -20.80 15.23
CA GLY A 87 1.59 -20.09 15.88
C GLY A 87 2.54 -19.43 14.87
N GLU A 88 3.84 -19.49 15.16
CA GLU A 88 4.90 -18.96 14.30
C GLU A 88 4.86 -19.54 12.88
N GLU A 89 4.63 -20.86 12.73
CA GLU A 89 4.53 -21.50 11.42
C GLU A 89 3.36 -20.94 10.61
N GLY A 90 2.25 -20.61 11.27
CA GLY A 90 1.10 -20.00 10.61
C GLY A 90 1.37 -18.56 10.18
N VAL A 91 2.10 -17.77 10.97
CA VAL A 91 2.57 -16.43 10.56
C VAL A 91 3.44 -16.54 9.32
N THR A 92 4.46 -17.41 9.38
CA THR A 92 5.38 -17.66 8.27
C THR A 92 4.64 -18.08 7.01
N ARG A 93 3.67 -19.00 7.13
CA ARG A 93 2.87 -19.47 6.00
C ARG A 93 2.00 -18.36 5.41
N ALA A 94 1.37 -17.54 6.24
CA ALA A 94 0.56 -16.41 5.76
C ALA A 94 1.39 -15.39 4.97
N LEU A 95 2.59 -15.06 5.46
CA LEU A 95 3.52 -14.17 4.75
C LEU A 95 4.03 -14.80 3.45
N GLN A 96 4.36 -16.10 3.46
CA GLN A 96 4.81 -16.81 2.27
C GLN A 96 3.74 -16.84 1.16
N ILE A 97 2.47 -17.08 1.51
CA ILE A 97 1.37 -17.06 0.54
C ILE A 97 1.27 -15.69 -0.15
N LEU A 98 1.31 -14.61 0.62
CA LEU A 98 1.24 -13.25 0.07
C LEU A 98 2.44 -12.94 -0.83
N TYR A 99 3.64 -13.38 -0.44
CA TYR A 99 4.85 -13.26 -1.25
C TYR A 99 4.73 -14.04 -2.57
N ASP A 100 4.35 -15.32 -2.51
CA ASP A 100 4.24 -16.20 -3.68
C ASP A 100 3.19 -15.67 -4.68
N GLU A 101 2.06 -15.16 -4.18
CA GLU A 101 1.04 -14.53 -5.01
C GLU A 101 1.55 -13.25 -5.68
N MET A 102 2.32 -12.42 -4.97
CA MET A 102 2.87 -11.19 -5.52
C MET A 102 3.91 -11.49 -6.60
N ASP A 103 4.81 -12.45 -6.36
CA ASP A 103 5.81 -12.94 -7.33
C ASP A 103 5.13 -13.49 -8.59
N THR A 104 4.11 -14.34 -8.42
CA THR A 104 3.31 -14.88 -9.53
C THR A 104 2.63 -13.76 -10.32
N THR A 105 2.09 -12.76 -9.65
CA THR A 105 1.44 -11.62 -10.30
C THR A 105 2.44 -10.77 -11.07
N MET A 106 3.63 -10.52 -10.52
CA MET A 106 4.70 -9.84 -11.24
C MET A 106 5.07 -10.59 -12.52
N ALA A 107 5.24 -11.90 -12.44
CA ALA A 107 5.52 -12.74 -13.61
C ALA A 107 4.42 -12.63 -14.68
N PHE A 108 3.13 -12.67 -14.28
CA PHE A 108 2.01 -12.51 -15.21
C PHE A 108 1.91 -11.10 -15.81
N SER A 109 2.38 -10.08 -15.10
CA SER A 109 2.48 -8.71 -15.61
C SER A 109 3.74 -8.46 -16.44
N GLY A 110 4.63 -9.45 -16.61
CA GLY A 110 5.86 -9.32 -17.39
C GLY A 110 7.04 -8.67 -16.66
N HIS A 111 7.00 -8.55 -15.33
CA HIS A 111 8.03 -7.89 -14.53
C HIS A 111 8.86 -8.90 -13.74
N ARG A 112 10.19 -8.72 -13.75
CA ARG A 112 11.15 -9.52 -12.95
C ARG A 112 11.71 -8.75 -11.76
N ASN A 113 11.66 -7.43 -11.81
CA ASN A 113 12.16 -6.54 -10.78
C ASN A 113 11.00 -5.66 -10.33
N LEU A 114 10.77 -5.62 -9.03
CA LEU A 114 9.67 -4.85 -8.45
C LEU A 114 9.83 -3.34 -8.71
N GLN A 115 11.07 -2.86 -8.84
CA GLN A 115 11.34 -1.46 -9.12
C GLN A 115 10.91 -1.01 -10.52
N ASP A 116 10.68 -1.95 -11.44
CA ASP A 116 10.21 -1.66 -12.79
C ASP A 116 8.67 -1.63 -12.86
N VAL A 117 7.98 -1.91 -11.75
CA VAL A 117 6.51 -1.92 -11.68
C VAL A 117 5.99 -0.52 -11.38
N ASP A 118 5.16 0.00 -12.29
CA ASP A 118 4.47 1.28 -12.15
C ASP A 118 2.99 1.16 -12.58
N SER A 119 2.28 2.29 -12.66
CA SER A 119 0.85 2.31 -13.02
C SER A 119 0.51 1.76 -14.41
N SER A 120 1.50 1.51 -15.28
CA SER A 120 1.28 0.92 -16.61
C SER A 120 0.76 -0.53 -16.57
N ILE A 121 0.95 -1.23 -15.44
CA ILE A 121 0.37 -2.57 -15.25
C ILE A 121 -1.12 -2.54 -14.90
N LEU A 122 -1.69 -1.36 -14.69
CA LEU A 122 -3.07 -1.16 -14.28
C LEU A 122 -3.94 -0.74 -15.46
N VAL A 123 -5.16 -1.27 -15.52
CA VAL A 123 -6.13 -0.88 -16.55
C VAL A 123 -6.68 0.51 -16.23
N GLU A 124 -6.64 1.41 -17.21
CA GLU A 124 -7.15 2.78 -17.06
C GLU A 124 -8.62 2.79 -16.56
N GLY A 125 -8.91 3.70 -15.61
CA GLY A 125 -10.24 3.81 -15.00
C GLY A 125 -10.55 2.80 -13.89
N THR A 126 -9.63 1.85 -13.59
CA THR A 126 -9.85 0.83 -12.53
C THR A 126 -9.13 1.13 -11.21
N TYR A 127 -8.43 2.26 -11.14
CA TYR A 127 -7.66 2.68 -9.99
C TYR A 127 -7.82 4.18 -9.72
N PRO A 128 -7.66 4.61 -8.46
CA PRO A 128 -7.71 6.01 -8.10
C PRO A 128 -6.52 6.76 -8.70
N LEU A 129 -6.78 7.94 -9.24
CA LEU A 129 -5.76 8.87 -9.69
C LEU A 129 -5.62 10.01 -8.68
N PRO A 130 -4.43 10.65 -8.59
CA PRO A 130 -4.30 11.87 -7.82
C PRO A 130 -5.31 12.91 -8.32
N SER A 131 -5.99 13.56 -7.39
CA SER A 131 -6.83 14.72 -7.64
C SER A 131 -5.98 15.85 -8.24
N ASN A 132 -6.55 16.57 -9.22
CA ASN A 132 -5.85 17.62 -9.97
C ASN A 132 -5.39 18.85 -9.14
N ASN A 133 -5.59 18.83 -7.82
CA ASN A 133 -5.41 19.99 -6.94
C ASN A 133 -3.99 20.13 -6.33
N PHE A 134 -3.10 19.14 -6.52
CA PHE A 134 -1.78 19.11 -5.87
C PHE A 134 -0.58 19.20 -6.82
N ARG A 135 -0.78 19.63 -8.08
CA ARG A 135 0.34 20.07 -8.93
C ARG A 135 0.82 21.44 -8.44
N VAL A 136 1.74 21.44 -7.49
CA VAL A 136 2.51 22.64 -7.08
C VAL A 136 3.80 22.67 -7.88
#